data_AF-A0A1S7TJ99-F1
#
_entry.id   AF-A0A1S7TJ99-F1
#
_cell.length_a   1.000
_cell.length_b   1.000
_cell.length_c   1.000
_cell.angle_alpha   90.00
_cell.angle_beta   90.00
_cell.angle_gamma   90.00
#
_symmetry.space_group_name_H-M   'P 1'
#
loop_
_entity.id
_entity.type
_entity.pdbx_description
1 polymer ?
#
loop_
_entity_poly.entity_id
_entity_poly.type
_entity_poly.pdbx_seq_one_letter_code
_entity_poly.pdbx_strand_id
1 'polypeptide(L)'
;MKPRAPISVSKKAVNGLAKHSADRTDRSLDKIRAGKTLVERMLKSGELAAQVYGDDKESLEQGVFMEMCGLGHNFLNGKKHKTDTKSDVLAFLADVNERLPKSLPVETRDKDDSWRIKYLKLKALYENLQRSYDDSQESYSRLATRAHHWFLDIRQARRENRFLKEKLGMKVVPIPR
;
A
#
# COMPACT_ATOMS: atom_id res chain seq x y z
N MET A 1 32.70 30.59 24.30
CA MET A 1 31.54 29.88 23.74
C MET A 1 30.27 30.55 24.25
N LYS A 2 29.43 31.12 23.38
CA LYS A 2 28.12 31.69 23.77
C LYS A 2 27.03 30.61 23.64
N PRO A 3 26.12 30.44 24.61
CA PRO A 3 25.01 29.51 24.47
C PRO A 3 24.00 30.03 23.44
N ARG A 4 23.53 29.15 22.55
CA ARG A 4 22.44 29.45 21.59
C ARG A 4 21.13 29.58 22.37
N ALA A 5 20.43 30.70 22.18
CA ALA A 5 19.11 30.95 22.75
C ALA A 5 18.06 29.94 22.21
N PRO A 6 17.09 29.50 23.03
CA PRO A 6 16.03 28.60 22.59
C PRO A 6 15.10 29.31 21.60
N ILE A 7 14.84 28.66 20.47
CA ILE A 7 13.92 29.11 19.43
C ILE A 7 12.52 29.16 20.05
N SER A 8 12.03 30.37 20.36
CA SER A 8 10.68 30.57 20.85
C SER A 8 9.67 30.34 19.72
N VAL A 9 9.20 29.10 19.58
CA VAL A 9 8.11 28.76 18.66
C VAL A 9 6.87 29.53 19.12
N SER A 10 6.32 30.39 18.26
CA SER A 10 5.16 31.21 18.64
C SER A 10 3.97 30.32 19.01
N LYS A 11 3.27 30.62 20.12
CA LYS A 11 2.10 29.86 20.58
C LYS A 11 1.03 29.69 19.48
N LYS A 12 0.94 30.65 18.54
CA LYS A 12 0.04 30.57 17.38
C LYS A 12 0.44 29.46 16.39
N ALA A 13 1.74 29.26 16.14
CA ALA A 13 2.23 28.17 15.28
C ALA A 13 1.99 26.80 15.91
N VAL A 14 2.21 26.67 17.23
CA VAL A 14 1.92 25.45 17.99
C VAL A 14 0.42 25.12 17.97
N ASN A 15 -0.43 26.12 18.17
CA ASN A 15 -1.89 25.94 18.12
C ASN A 15 -2.41 25.62 16.72
N GLY A 16 -1.83 26.20 15.67
CA GLY A 16 -2.15 25.88 14.27
C GLY A 16 -1.79 24.44 13.90
N LEU A 17 -0.59 23.99 14.27
CA LEU A 17 -0.19 22.58 14.09
C LEU A 17 -1.05 21.62 14.91
N ALA A 18 -1.39 21.98 16.15
CA ALA A 18 -2.26 21.17 17.00
C ALA A 18 -3.66 21.02 16.38
N LYS A 19 -4.25 22.10 15.88
CA LYS A 19 -5.57 22.09 15.21
C LYS A 19 -5.55 21.24 13.94
N HIS A 20 -4.57 21.43 13.06
CA HIS A 20 -4.43 20.60 11.86
C HIS A 20 -4.13 19.13 12.18
N SER A 21 -3.47 18.84 13.30
CA SER A 21 -3.27 17.46 13.75
C SER A 21 -4.55 16.82 14.29
N ALA A 22 -5.41 17.60 14.97
CA ALA A 22 -6.71 17.16 15.44
C ALA A 22 -7.65 16.87 14.26
N ASP A 23 -7.76 17.81 13.30
CA ASP A 23 -8.58 17.63 12.10
C ASP A 23 -8.17 16.40 11.28
N ARG A 24 -6.87 16.10 11.21
CA ARG A 24 -6.35 14.88 10.57
C ARG A 24 -6.68 13.62 11.35
N THR A 25 -6.74 13.70 12.68
CA THR A 25 -7.08 12.58 13.55
C THR A 25 -8.57 12.26 13.40
N ASP A 26 -9.44 13.26 13.41
CA ASP A 26 -10.90 13.08 13.26
C ASP A 26 -11.26 12.47 11.90
N ARG A 27 -10.66 12.97 10.81
CA ARG A 27 -10.83 12.37 9.48
C ARG A 27 -10.38 10.91 9.42
N SER A 28 -9.34 10.53 10.15
CA SER A 28 -8.90 9.13 10.23
C SER A 28 -9.86 8.27 11.04
N LEU A 29 -10.52 8.81 12.07
CA LEU A 29 -11.56 8.10 12.81
C LEU A 29 -12.79 7.86 11.93
N ASP A 30 -13.19 8.84 11.12
CA ASP A 30 -14.28 8.70 10.18
C ASP A 30 -13.98 7.64 9.11
N LYS A 31 -12.73 7.57 8.63
CA LYS A 31 -12.26 6.49 7.74
C LYS A 31 -12.35 5.12 8.41
N ILE A 32 -11.97 5.00 9.69
CA ILE A 32 -12.09 3.72 10.42
C ILE A 32 -13.57 3.33 10.57
N ARG A 33 -14.46 4.28 10.89
CA ARG A 33 -15.90 4.01 10.99
C ARG A 33 -16.48 3.56 9.64
N ALA A 34 -16.14 4.25 8.56
CA ALA A 34 -16.53 3.86 7.21
C ALA A 34 -15.99 2.46 6.85
N GLY A 35 -14.72 2.19 7.19
CA GLY A 35 -14.09 0.88 7.02
C GLY A 35 -14.82 -0.23 7.79
N LYS A 36 -15.21 0.00 9.05
CA LYS A 36 -16.02 -0.94 9.83
C LYS A 36 -17.35 -1.26 9.11
N THR A 37 -18.07 -0.23 8.65
CA THR A 37 -19.34 -0.44 7.92
C THR A 37 -19.15 -1.17 6.59
N LEU A 38 -18.03 -0.93 5.90
CA LEU A 38 -17.68 -1.64 4.67
C LEU A 38 -17.42 -3.12 4.96
N VAL A 39 -16.60 -3.42 5.97
CA VAL A 39 -16.30 -4.79 6.40
C VAL A 39 -17.56 -5.53 6.80
N GLU A 40 -18.48 -4.90 7.54
CA GLU A 40 -19.77 -5.52 7.87
C GLU A 40 -20.63 -5.82 6.64
N ARG A 41 -20.62 -4.92 5.64
CA ARG A 41 -21.33 -5.15 4.38
C ARG A 41 -20.72 -6.33 3.62
N MET A 42 -19.39 -6.38 3.53
CA MET A 42 -18.66 -7.46 2.86
C MET A 42 -18.79 -8.80 3.60
N LEU A 43 -18.93 -8.77 4.93
CA LEU A 43 -19.20 -9.94 5.74
C LEU A 43 -20.61 -10.48 5.48
N LYS A 44 -21.60 -9.59 5.32
CA LYS A 44 -22.97 -9.99 4.93
C LYS A 44 -23.08 -10.52 3.51
N SER A 45 -22.28 -10.00 2.57
CA SER A 45 -22.28 -10.47 1.18
C SER A 45 -21.43 -11.72 0.96
N GLY A 46 -20.60 -12.11 1.94
CA GLY A 46 -19.63 -13.21 1.82
C GLY A 46 -18.38 -12.84 1.02
N GLU A 47 -18.29 -11.63 0.47
CA GLU A 47 -17.13 -11.13 -0.28
C GLU A 47 -15.89 -11.03 0.60
N LEU A 48 -16.06 -10.72 1.89
CA LEU A 48 -14.94 -10.62 2.83
C LEU A 48 -14.23 -11.96 2.99
N ALA A 49 -14.99 -13.06 3.09
CA ALA A 49 -14.44 -14.40 3.18
C ALA A 49 -13.75 -14.79 1.86
N ALA A 50 -14.33 -14.43 0.72
CA ALA A 50 -13.70 -14.68 -0.59
C ALA A 50 -12.36 -13.95 -0.73
N GLN A 51 -12.25 -12.71 -0.24
CA GLN A 51 -11.01 -11.95 -0.25
C GLN A 51 -9.97 -12.51 0.73
N VAL A 52 -10.34 -12.72 2.00
CA VAL A 52 -9.41 -13.18 3.04
C VAL A 52 -8.85 -14.59 2.73
N TYR A 53 -9.72 -15.53 2.37
CA TYR A 53 -9.28 -16.88 2.01
C TYR A 53 -8.66 -16.95 0.61
N GLY A 54 -8.96 -15.99 -0.27
CA GLY A 54 -8.32 -15.90 -1.59
C GLY A 54 -6.84 -15.50 -1.51
N ASP A 55 -6.46 -14.80 -0.45
CA ASP A 55 -5.08 -14.42 -0.15
C ASP A 55 -4.36 -15.46 0.76
N ASP A 56 -4.90 -16.68 0.88
CA ASP A 56 -4.44 -17.75 1.77
C ASP A 56 -4.32 -17.34 3.26
N LYS A 57 -5.15 -16.37 3.69
CA LYS A 57 -5.22 -15.93 5.10
C LYS A 57 -6.39 -16.59 5.81
N GLU A 58 -6.18 -16.94 7.09
CA GLU A 58 -7.23 -17.52 7.94
C GLU A 58 -8.11 -16.47 8.63
N SER A 59 -7.65 -15.22 8.71
CA SER A 59 -8.32 -14.14 9.42
C SER A 59 -8.03 -12.77 8.79
N LEU A 60 -8.92 -11.81 9.04
CA LEU A 60 -8.70 -10.41 8.68
C LEU A 60 -7.71 -9.78 9.65
N GLU A 61 -6.50 -9.51 9.15
CA GLU A 61 -5.43 -8.86 9.92
C GLU A 61 -5.63 -7.36 10.05
N GLN A 62 -5.11 -6.78 11.14
CA GLN A 62 -5.18 -5.34 11.41
C GLN A 62 -4.59 -4.50 10.26
N GLY A 63 -3.47 -4.94 9.69
CA GLY A 63 -2.79 -4.23 8.60
C GLY A 63 -3.66 -4.11 7.35
N VAL A 64 -4.26 -5.24 6.93
CA VAL A 64 -5.17 -5.30 5.79
C VAL A 64 -6.39 -4.42 6.03
N PHE A 65 -6.97 -4.48 7.23
CA PHE A 65 -8.09 -3.61 7.58
C PHE A 65 -7.73 -2.11 7.53
N MET A 66 -6.53 -1.72 7.97
CA MET A 66 -6.07 -0.33 7.87
C MET A 66 -5.91 0.11 6.41
N GLU A 67 -5.38 -0.76 5.55
CA GLU A 67 -5.23 -0.49 4.12
C GLU A 67 -6.60 -0.34 3.43
N MET A 68 -7.58 -1.17 3.78
CA MET A 68 -8.98 -1.02 3.33
C MET A 68 -9.59 0.33 3.74
N CYS A 69 -9.19 0.88 4.89
CA CYS A 69 -9.61 2.21 5.34
C CYS A 69 -8.84 3.36 4.66
N GLY A 70 -7.87 3.06 3.77
CA GLY A 70 -6.98 4.06 3.18
C GLY A 70 -6.10 4.74 4.23
N LEU A 71 -5.68 3.98 5.24
CA LEU A 71 -4.75 4.38 6.30
C LEU A 71 -3.47 3.56 6.21
N GLY A 72 -2.39 4.08 6.76
CA GLY A 72 -1.12 3.35 6.80
C GLY A 72 -1.20 2.11 7.69
N HIS A 73 -0.54 1.03 7.28
CA HIS A 73 -0.47 -0.26 7.98
C HIS A 73 -0.21 -0.14 9.50
N ASN A 74 0.65 0.80 9.91
CA ASN A 74 1.05 1.04 11.30
C ASN A 74 0.30 2.17 12.01
N PHE A 75 -0.81 2.67 11.45
CA PHE A 75 -1.52 3.84 11.96
C PHE A 75 -1.91 3.71 13.44
N LEU A 76 -2.46 2.56 13.84
CA LEU A 76 -2.92 2.30 15.21
C LEU A 76 -1.80 2.15 16.24
N ASN A 77 -0.55 2.01 15.82
CA ASN A 77 0.60 1.94 16.73
C ASN A 77 1.07 3.33 17.22
N GLY A 78 0.46 4.41 16.71
CA GLY A 78 0.71 5.77 17.21
C GLY A 78 0.31 5.94 18.68
N LYS A 79 1.08 6.73 19.45
CA LYS A 79 0.84 6.95 20.89
C LYS A 79 -0.59 7.39 21.23
N LYS A 80 -1.23 8.19 20.36
CA LYS A 80 -2.62 8.67 20.54
C LYS A 80 -3.68 7.58 20.35
N HIS A 81 -3.37 6.53 19.60
CA HIS A 81 -4.33 5.50 19.19
C HIS A 81 -4.21 4.21 19.99
N LYS A 82 -3.11 4.03 20.72
CA LYS A 82 -2.73 2.80 21.40
C LYS A 82 -3.71 2.36 22.49
N THR A 83 -4.35 3.30 23.19
CA THR A 83 -5.24 3.01 24.33
C THR A 83 -6.71 2.89 23.93
N ASP A 84 -7.22 3.82 23.11
CA ASP A 84 -8.64 3.86 22.75
C ASP A 84 -8.92 3.15 21.42
N THR A 85 -8.57 3.78 20.30
CA THR A 85 -8.97 3.31 18.97
C THR A 85 -8.38 1.94 18.62
N LYS A 86 -7.19 1.60 19.13
CA LYS A 86 -6.59 0.30 18.86
C LYS A 86 -7.37 -0.82 19.53
N SER A 87 -7.81 -0.64 20.77
CA SER A 87 -8.60 -1.68 21.47
C SER A 87 -9.96 -1.87 20.81
N ASP A 88 -10.63 -0.78 20.42
CA ASP A 88 -11.90 -0.81 19.68
C ASP A 88 -11.78 -1.50 18.30
N VAL A 89 -10.70 -1.23 17.55
CA VAL A 89 -10.46 -1.90 16.27
C VAL A 89 -10.15 -3.39 16.47
N LEU A 90 -9.34 -3.75 17.47
CA LEU A 90 -9.02 -5.16 17.74
C LEU A 90 -10.24 -5.95 18.20
N ALA A 91 -11.11 -5.35 19.03
CA ALA A 91 -12.38 -5.98 19.42
C ALA A 91 -13.29 -6.21 18.22
N PHE A 92 -13.41 -5.21 17.33
CA PHE A 92 -14.14 -5.35 16.08
C PHE A 92 -13.56 -6.46 15.18
N LEU A 93 -12.24 -6.53 15.02
CA LEU A 93 -11.60 -7.58 14.21
C LEU A 93 -11.79 -8.97 14.82
N ALA A 94 -11.74 -9.10 16.14
CA ALA A 94 -12.02 -10.37 16.81
C ALA A 94 -13.46 -10.84 16.53
N ASP A 95 -14.45 -9.95 16.65
CA ASP A 95 -15.85 -10.23 16.35
C ASP A 95 -16.07 -10.57 14.86
N VAL A 96 -15.45 -9.81 13.95
CA VAL A 96 -15.48 -10.09 12.51
C VAL A 96 -14.86 -11.46 12.21
N ASN A 97 -13.71 -11.79 12.80
CA ASN A 97 -13.03 -13.05 12.57
C ASN A 97 -13.78 -14.25 13.18
N GLU A 98 -14.55 -14.04 14.25
CA GLU A 98 -15.45 -15.08 14.78
C GLU A 98 -16.65 -15.33 13.85
N ARG A 99 -17.13 -14.28 13.18
CA ARG A 99 -18.25 -14.34 12.23
C ARG A 99 -17.81 -14.74 10.83
N LEU A 100 -16.57 -14.50 10.44
CA LEU A 100 -16.00 -14.81 9.13
C LEU A 100 -16.24 -16.27 8.71
N PRO A 101 -15.91 -17.30 9.52
CA PRO A 101 -16.18 -18.69 9.15
C PRO A 101 -17.67 -19.03 9.13
N LYS A 102 -18.50 -18.31 9.89
CA LYS A 102 -19.97 -18.49 9.94
C LYS A 102 -20.69 -17.76 8.79
N SER A 103 -20.04 -16.76 8.21
CA SER A 103 -20.52 -15.97 7.07
C SER A 103 -20.26 -16.65 5.73
N LEU A 104 -19.37 -17.64 5.70
CA LEU A 104 -19.41 -18.65 4.66
C LEU A 104 -20.77 -19.33 4.76
N PRO A 105 -21.56 -19.42 3.68
CA PRO A 105 -22.76 -20.22 3.72
C PRO A 105 -22.34 -21.62 4.20
N VAL A 106 -22.84 -22.01 5.38
CA VAL A 106 -22.94 -23.42 5.78
C VAL A 106 -23.37 -24.16 4.54
N GLU A 107 -22.70 -25.25 4.19
CA GLU A 107 -23.02 -26.11 3.05
C GLU A 107 -24.51 -26.48 3.04
N THR A 108 -25.36 -25.56 2.60
CA THR A 108 -26.70 -25.86 2.16
C THR A 108 -26.45 -26.69 0.94
N ARG A 109 -27.02 -27.90 0.98
CA ARG A 109 -26.94 -29.00 0.03
C ARG A 109 -27.38 -28.65 -1.40
N ASP A 110 -27.36 -27.39 -1.80
CA ASP A 110 -27.63 -26.93 -3.15
C ASP A 110 -26.31 -26.86 -3.90
N LYS A 111 -26.09 -27.90 -4.72
CA LYS A 111 -24.92 -28.05 -5.61
C LYS A 111 -24.71 -26.83 -6.54
N ASP A 112 -25.69 -25.94 -6.64
CA ASP A 112 -25.66 -24.74 -7.49
C ASP A 112 -24.93 -23.54 -6.87
N ASP A 113 -24.91 -23.34 -5.55
CA ASP A 113 -24.15 -22.20 -4.99
C ASP A 113 -22.65 -22.51 -4.86
N SER A 114 -22.28 -23.79 -4.83
CA SER A 114 -20.88 -24.24 -4.80
C SER A 114 -20.09 -23.78 -6.04
N TRP A 115 -20.68 -23.87 -7.24
CA TRP A 115 -20.00 -23.42 -8.47
C TRP A 115 -19.91 -21.90 -8.54
N ARG A 116 -20.93 -21.19 -8.04
CA ARG A 116 -20.93 -19.71 -8.01
C ARG A 116 -19.83 -19.18 -7.11
N ILE A 117 -19.65 -19.76 -5.92
CA ILE A 117 -18.56 -19.38 -5.01
C ILE A 117 -17.21 -19.73 -5.63
N LYS A 118 -17.05 -20.92 -6.23
CA LYS A 118 -15.82 -21.30 -6.95
C LYS A 118 -15.52 -20.35 -8.11
N TYR A 119 -16.54 -19.95 -8.86
CA TYR A 119 -16.40 -19.00 -9.97
C TYR A 119 -15.99 -17.61 -9.47
N LEU A 120 -16.61 -17.11 -8.41
CA LEU A 120 -16.25 -15.81 -7.83
C LEU A 120 -14.81 -15.82 -7.29
N LYS A 121 -14.39 -16.90 -6.62
CA LYS A 121 -12.99 -17.10 -6.21
C LYS A 121 -12.05 -17.11 -7.41
N LEU A 122 -12.37 -17.87 -8.45
CA LEU A 122 -11.56 -17.95 -9.66
C LEU A 122 -11.46 -16.59 -10.37
N LYS A 123 -12.56 -15.84 -10.41
CA LYS A 123 -12.59 -14.49 -10.98
C LYS A 123 -11.71 -13.52 -10.19
N ALA A 124 -11.77 -13.57 -8.86
CA ALA A 124 -10.90 -12.75 -8.00
C ALA A 124 -9.42 -13.10 -8.20
N LEU A 125 -9.08 -14.39 -8.29
CA LEU A 125 -7.72 -14.85 -8.59
C LEU A 125 -7.25 -14.36 -9.96
N TYR A 126 -8.13 -14.42 -10.97
CA TYR A 126 -7.82 -13.91 -12.32
C TYR A 126 -7.59 -12.39 -12.31
N GLU A 127 -8.44 -11.63 -11.65
CA GLU A 127 -8.28 -10.17 -11.53
C GLU A 127 -6.98 -9.79 -10.80
N ASN A 128 -6.62 -10.52 -9.74
CA ASN A 128 -5.36 -10.32 -9.03
C ASN A 128 -4.15 -10.67 -9.90
N LEU A 129 -4.22 -11.78 -10.64
CA LEU A 129 -3.16 -12.18 -11.56
C LEU A 129 -2.99 -11.15 -12.69
N GLN A 130 -4.09 -10.62 -13.22
CA GLN A 130 -4.08 -9.58 -14.24
C GLN A 130 -3.43 -8.29 -13.74
N ARG A 131 -3.79 -7.84 -12.52
CA ARG A 131 -3.14 -6.67 -11.90
C ARG A 131 -1.64 -6.88 -11.72
N SER A 132 -1.23 -8.05 -11.22
CA SER A 132 0.19 -8.41 -11.05
C SER A 132 0.94 -8.41 -12.39
N TYR A 133 0.30 -8.93 -13.45
CA TYR A 133 0.83 -8.87 -14.79
C TYR A 133 1.02 -7.43 -15.28
N ASP A 134 -0.02 -6.60 -15.16
CA ASP A 134 0.01 -5.20 -15.58
C ASP A 134 1.08 -4.39 -14.82
N ASP A 135 1.19 -4.58 -13.51
CA ASP A 135 2.23 -3.97 -12.65
C ASP A 135 3.63 -4.41 -13.09
N SER A 136 3.81 -5.70 -13.38
CA SER A 136 5.09 -6.23 -13.85
C SER A 136 5.46 -5.62 -15.20
N GLN A 137 4.51 -5.53 -16.14
CA GLN A 137 4.71 -4.95 -17.46
C GLN A 137 5.06 -3.46 -17.37
N GLU A 138 4.38 -2.71 -16.50
CA GLU A 138 4.72 -1.31 -16.25
C GLU A 138 6.14 -1.19 -15.69
N SER A 139 6.52 -2.03 -14.72
CA SER A 139 7.87 -2.02 -14.15
C SER A 139 8.96 -2.29 -15.21
N TYR A 140 8.73 -3.25 -16.11
CA TYR A 140 9.63 -3.54 -17.23
C TYR A 140 9.72 -2.37 -18.21
N SER A 141 8.60 -1.72 -18.54
CA SER A 141 8.60 -0.57 -19.44
C SER A 141 9.42 0.61 -18.89
N ARG A 142 9.33 0.86 -17.57
CA ARG A 142 10.10 1.89 -16.87
C ARG A 142 11.60 1.54 -16.86
N LEU A 143 11.94 0.27 -16.59
CA LEU A 143 13.33 -0.20 -16.63
C LEU A 143 13.92 -0.10 -18.02
N ALA A 144 13.20 -0.52 -19.06
CA ALA A 144 13.63 -0.42 -20.46
C ALA A 144 13.88 1.04 -20.85
N THR A 145 12.98 1.95 -20.46
CA THR A 145 13.13 3.40 -20.70
C THR A 145 14.37 3.95 -20.00
N ARG A 146 14.63 3.54 -18.75
CA ARG A 146 15.81 3.98 -18.00
C ARG A 146 17.11 3.42 -18.58
N ALA A 147 17.10 2.15 -18.99
CA ALA A 147 18.25 1.52 -19.66
C ALA A 147 18.57 2.21 -20.99
N HIS A 148 17.54 2.60 -21.74
CA HIS A 148 17.71 3.36 -22.98
C HIS A 148 18.37 4.72 -22.73
N HIS A 149 17.87 5.50 -21.76
CA HIS A 149 18.49 6.77 -21.37
C HIS A 149 19.95 6.58 -20.95
N TRP A 150 20.22 5.59 -20.09
CA TRP A 150 21.59 5.31 -19.66
C TRP A 150 22.52 4.98 -20.83
N PHE A 151 22.04 4.22 -21.82
CA PHE A 151 22.79 3.93 -23.03
C PHE A 151 23.10 5.20 -23.85
N LEU A 152 22.13 6.11 -23.97
CA LEU A 152 22.33 7.41 -24.64
C LEU A 152 23.37 8.26 -23.90
N ASP A 153 23.28 8.33 -22.57
CA ASP A 153 24.23 9.08 -21.73
C ASP A 153 25.65 8.52 -21.87
N ILE A 154 25.83 7.20 -21.83
CA ILE A 154 27.12 6.55 -22.08
C ILE A 154 27.65 6.92 -23.46
N ARG A 155 26.79 6.91 -24.48
CA ARG A 155 27.18 7.26 -25.85
C ARG A 155 27.61 8.72 -25.96
N GLN A 156 26.93 9.63 -25.28
CA GLN A 156 27.28 11.04 -25.21
C GLN A 156 28.61 11.23 -24.46
N ALA A 157 28.77 10.66 -23.28
CA ALA A 157 30.00 10.72 -22.49
C ALA A 157 31.19 10.13 -23.25
N ARG A 158 30.99 9.08 -24.07
CA ARG A 158 32.03 8.54 -24.97
C ARG A 158 32.43 9.53 -26.06
N ARG A 159 31.49 10.30 -26.62
CA ARG A 159 31.79 11.35 -27.61
C ARG A 159 32.55 12.50 -26.97
N GLU A 160 32.09 12.98 -25.82
CA GLU A 160 32.75 14.04 -25.05
C GLU A 160 34.17 13.64 -24.65
N ASN A 161 34.37 12.40 -24.18
CA ASN A 161 35.70 11.87 -23.89
C ASN A 161 36.62 11.84 -25.13
N ARG A 162 36.10 11.50 -26.31
CA ARG A 162 36.92 11.55 -27.55
C ARG A 162 37.33 12.98 -27.87
N PHE A 163 36.38 13.91 -27.80
CA PHE A 163 36.64 15.33 -28.04
C PHE A 163 37.66 15.92 -27.07
N LEU A 164 37.55 15.60 -25.77
CA LEU A 164 38.51 16.04 -24.76
C LEU A 164 39.89 15.40 -24.97
N LYS A 165 39.95 14.10 -25.31
CA LYS A 165 41.22 13.41 -25.62
C LYS A 165 41.92 14.01 -26.84
N GLU A 166 41.17 14.36 -27.88
CA GLU A 166 41.69 15.03 -29.07
C GLU A 166 42.27 16.42 -28.71
N LYS A 167 41.55 17.23 -27.93
CA LYS A 167 42.05 18.52 -27.42
C LYS A 167 43.32 18.41 -26.59
N LEU A 168 43.47 17.32 -25.84
CA LEU A 168 44.64 17.05 -25.00
C LEU A 168 45.79 16.35 -25.77
N GLY A 169 45.65 16.10 -27.08
CA GLY A 169 46.67 15.43 -27.89
C GLY A 169 46.85 13.94 -27.58
N MET A 170 45.89 13.31 -26.89
CA MET A 170 45.97 11.89 -26.52
C MET A 170 45.46 10.99 -27.65
N LYS A 171 46.25 9.96 -28.00
CA LYS A 171 45.89 8.98 -29.04
C LYS A 171 44.70 8.13 -28.60
N VAL A 172 43.58 8.21 -29.33
CA VAL A 172 42.37 7.40 -29.06
C VAL A 172 42.51 6.04 -29.75
N VAL A 173 42.62 4.96 -28.97
CA VAL A 173 42.60 3.59 -29.50
C VAL A 173 41.14 3.13 -29.66
N PRO A 174 40.70 2.69 -30.85
CA PRO A 174 39.35 2.15 -31.02
C PRO A 174 39.23 0.78 -30.33
N ILE A 175 38.20 0.61 -29.52
CA ILE A 175 37.84 -0.69 -28.92
C ILE A 175 37.11 -1.49 -30.02
N PRO A 176 37.55 -2.73 -30.35
CA PRO A 176 36.88 -3.57 -31.34
C PRO A 176 35.44 -3.89 -30.89
N ARG A 177 34.55 -4.02 -31.87
CA ARG A 177 33.12 -4.31 -31.65
C ARG A 177 32.90 -5.75 -31.20
#